data_AF-A0A6J0ULP4-F1
#
_entry.id   AF-A0A6J0ULP4-F1
#
_cell.length_a   1.000
_cell.length_b   1.000
_cell.length_c   1.000
_cell.angle_alpha   90.00
_cell.angle_beta   90.00
_cell.angle_gamma   90.00
#
_symmetry.space_group_name_H-M   'P 1'
#
loop_
_entity.id
_entity.type
_entity.pdbx_description
1 polymer ?
#
loop_
_entity_poly.entity_id
_entity_poly.type
_entity_poly.pdbx_seq_one_letter_code
_entity_poly.pdbx_strand_id
1 'polypeptide(L)'
;MPQKLTEGKPREQRAHATSLSSTKSPKDTRQVTLERIVGEIAFQLDRRILSSIFPDRIRLYGYTVGNIPEKIAQGGNDPLSPLTPEQRASMMEHYNAIMTRLKPQGYDPAFHPQFTEHIVNTYGILRERPDTAGSEKDTYNDPAYLREVIENVVPVEKRADCLVLLVCLQMLSKADGKPLFIW
;
A
#
# COMPACT_ATOMS: atom_id res chain seq x y z
N MET A 1 -47.69 -57.10 34.74
CA MET A 1 -48.71 -56.33 33.99
C MET A 1 -48.06 -55.04 33.50
N PRO A 2 -48.36 -54.50 32.31
CA PRO A 2 -47.63 -54.73 31.05
C PRO A 2 -46.86 -53.50 30.49
N GLN A 3 -45.95 -53.82 29.54
CA GLN A 3 -45.44 -53.12 28.34
C GLN A 3 -45.75 -51.64 28.05
N LYS A 4 -44.72 -50.89 27.60
CA LYS A 4 -44.55 -50.31 26.23
C LYS A 4 -43.19 -49.57 26.12
N LEU A 5 -42.29 -50.02 25.25
CA LEU A 5 -42.02 -49.53 23.87
C LEU A 5 -41.50 -48.09 23.76
N THR A 6 -40.21 -47.95 23.41
CA THR A 6 -39.64 -47.14 22.30
C THR A 6 -38.12 -47.41 22.26
N GLU A 7 -37.62 -48.26 21.35
CA GLU A 7 -36.92 -47.87 20.11
C GLU A 7 -35.84 -46.78 20.28
N GLY A 8 -34.55 -47.15 20.20
CA GLY A 8 -33.71 -46.70 19.09
C GLY A 8 -32.27 -47.22 19.18
N LYS A 9 -31.86 -47.95 18.14
CA LYS A 9 -30.60 -48.69 17.93
C LYS A 9 -29.39 -47.75 17.68
N PRO A 10 -28.14 -48.14 18.02
CA PRO A 10 -26.96 -47.30 17.84
C PRO A 10 -26.48 -47.31 16.39
N ARG A 11 -26.03 -46.17 15.85
CA ARG A 11 -25.45 -46.11 14.52
C ARG A 11 -24.33 -45.08 14.37
N GLU A 12 -23.21 -45.64 13.94
CA GLU A 12 -22.22 -45.10 12.99
C GLU A 12 -21.41 -43.86 13.42
N GLN A 13 -20.17 -44.18 13.80
CA GLN A 13 -18.98 -43.41 13.44
C GLN A 13 -19.10 -42.86 12.02
N ARG A 14 -19.08 -41.53 11.90
CA ARG A 14 -18.83 -40.84 10.64
C ARG A 14 -17.79 -39.75 10.88
N ALA A 15 -16.54 -40.13 10.69
CA ALA A 15 -15.51 -39.19 10.28
C ALA A 15 -15.87 -38.70 8.87
N HIS A 16 -16.00 -37.38 8.69
CA HIS A 16 -15.62 -36.62 7.49
C HIS A 16 -16.15 -35.18 7.57
N ALA A 17 -15.23 -34.22 7.71
CA ALA A 17 -15.22 -33.00 6.90
C ALA A 17 -13.89 -32.29 7.15
N THR A 18 -12.92 -32.72 6.36
CA THR A 18 -11.66 -32.10 5.94
C THR A 18 -11.61 -30.57 6.14
N SER A 19 -10.92 -30.11 7.20
CA SER A 19 -10.28 -28.78 7.16
C SER A 19 -9.12 -28.87 6.19
N LEU A 20 -9.31 -28.35 4.97
CA LEU A 20 -8.23 -28.07 4.02
C LEU A 20 -7.35 -26.95 4.61
N SER A 21 -6.40 -27.32 5.48
CA SER A 21 -5.24 -26.49 5.72
C SER A 21 -4.47 -26.42 4.39
N SER A 22 -4.62 -25.31 3.68
CA SER A 22 -3.87 -25.04 2.46
C SER A 22 -2.39 -24.93 2.84
N THR A 23 -1.64 -26.02 2.69
CA THR A 23 -0.19 -26.02 2.73
C THR A 23 0.32 -25.22 1.53
N LYS A 24 0.40 -23.89 1.68
CA LYS A 24 1.05 -23.03 0.69
C LYS A 24 2.52 -23.46 0.60
N SER A 25 2.95 -23.88 -0.59
CA SER A 25 4.34 -24.19 -0.88
C SER A 25 5.22 -23.00 -0.48
N PRO A 26 6.42 -23.20 0.10
CA PRO A 26 7.30 -22.09 0.49
C PRO A 26 7.70 -21.17 -0.70
N LYS A 27 7.61 -21.67 -1.93
CA LYS A 27 7.82 -20.87 -3.16
C LYS A 27 6.68 -19.87 -3.42
N ASP A 28 5.43 -20.26 -3.20
CA ASP A 28 4.26 -19.38 -3.34
C ASP A 28 4.29 -18.24 -2.32
N THR A 29 4.69 -18.55 -1.08
CA THR A 29 4.76 -17.53 -0.02
C THR A 29 5.80 -16.45 -0.35
N ARG A 30 6.98 -16.85 -0.85
CA ARG A 30 8.02 -15.88 -1.24
C ARG A 30 7.57 -15.01 -2.41
N GLN A 31 6.97 -15.60 -3.44
CA GLN A 31 6.49 -14.83 -4.59
C GLN A 31 5.39 -13.83 -4.18
N VAL A 32 4.46 -14.25 -3.33
CA VAL A 32 3.44 -13.35 -2.77
C VAL A 32 4.10 -12.21 -1.98
N THR A 33 5.15 -12.47 -1.19
CA THR A 33 5.87 -11.39 -0.50
C THR A 33 6.51 -10.40 -1.48
N LEU A 34 7.15 -10.89 -2.55
CA LEU A 34 7.76 -10.04 -3.57
C LEU A 34 6.72 -9.17 -4.30
N GLU A 35 5.56 -9.73 -4.61
CA GLU A 35 4.41 -8.97 -5.12
C GLU A 35 4.00 -7.86 -4.15
N ARG A 36 3.82 -8.20 -2.87
CA ARG A 36 3.41 -7.23 -1.86
C ARG A 36 4.43 -6.10 -1.68
N ILE A 37 5.73 -6.34 -1.91
CA ILE A 37 6.77 -5.29 -1.92
C ILE A 37 6.50 -4.27 -3.05
N VAL A 38 6.11 -4.72 -4.24
CA VAL A 38 5.79 -3.83 -5.37
C VAL A 38 4.63 -2.91 -5.02
N GLY A 39 3.56 -3.48 -4.44
CA GLY A 39 2.43 -2.67 -3.97
C GLY A 39 2.80 -1.76 -2.80
N GLU A 40 3.68 -2.21 -1.91
CA GLU A 40 4.19 -1.39 -0.80
C GLU A 40 4.94 -0.15 -1.30
N ILE A 41 5.77 -0.26 -2.35
CA ILE A 41 6.47 0.89 -2.94
C ILE A 41 5.47 1.98 -3.39
N ALA A 42 4.43 1.59 -4.12
CA ALA A 42 3.40 2.49 -4.58
C ALA A 42 2.62 3.12 -3.41
N PHE A 43 2.23 2.30 -2.44
CA PHE A 43 1.52 2.76 -1.24
C PHE A 43 2.32 3.76 -0.41
N GLN A 44 3.62 3.48 -0.19
CA GLN A 44 4.50 4.34 0.59
C GLN A 44 4.77 5.67 -0.09
N LEU A 45 4.86 5.70 -1.42
CA LEU A 45 4.96 6.95 -2.18
C LEU A 45 3.72 7.82 -1.95
N ASP A 46 2.53 7.27 -2.15
CA ASP A 46 1.28 8.01 -1.99
C ASP A 46 1.10 8.50 -0.55
N ARG A 47 1.34 7.62 0.44
CA ARG A 47 1.26 7.97 1.86
C ARG A 47 2.22 9.10 2.21
N ARG A 48 3.44 9.09 1.66
CA ARG A 48 4.44 10.12 1.92
C ARG A 48 4.04 11.46 1.32
N ILE A 49 3.59 11.49 0.07
CA ILE A 49 3.09 12.71 -0.59
C ILE A 49 1.91 13.29 0.20
N LEU A 50 0.94 12.45 0.55
CA LEU A 50 -0.24 12.85 1.33
C LEU A 50 0.15 13.40 2.71
N SER A 51 1.02 12.71 3.44
CA SER A 51 1.45 13.17 4.77
C SER A 51 2.28 14.46 4.75
N SER A 52 2.98 14.73 3.64
CA SER A 52 3.76 15.96 3.47
C SER A 52 2.85 17.18 3.28
N ILE A 53 1.70 17.00 2.63
CA ILE A 53 0.76 18.09 2.32
C ILE A 53 -0.30 18.26 3.42
N PHE A 54 -0.69 17.17 4.08
CA PHE A 54 -1.70 17.16 5.14
C PHE A 54 -1.12 16.64 6.48
N PRO A 55 -0.14 17.34 7.09
CA PRO A 55 0.55 16.85 8.29
C PRO A 55 -0.38 16.72 9.51
N ASP A 56 -1.39 17.58 9.62
CA ASP A 56 -2.28 17.66 10.79
C ASP A 56 -3.47 16.67 10.71
N ARG A 57 -3.65 15.98 9.58
CA ARG A 57 -4.79 15.05 9.40
C ARG A 57 -4.34 13.61 9.66
N ILE A 58 -4.78 13.08 10.80
CA ILE A 58 -4.53 11.70 11.23
C ILE A 58 -5.23 10.68 10.31
N ARG A 59 -6.35 11.06 9.69
CA ARG A 59 -7.17 10.20 8.82
C ARG A 59 -7.50 10.91 7.51
N LEU A 60 -6.90 10.43 6.44
CA LEU A 60 -7.07 10.93 5.07
C LEU A 60 -7.96 9.99 4.24
N TYR A 61 -9.10 9.56 4.81
CA TYR A 61 -10.01 8.66 4.10
C TYR A 61 -10.54 9.30 2.82
N GLY A 62 -10.43 8.58 1.70
CA GLY A 62 -10.84 9.08 0.38
C GLY A 62 -9.94 10.18 -0.18
N TYR A 63 -8.73 10.37 0.39
CA TYR A 63 -7.68 11.17 -0.23
C TYR A 63 -6.78 10.24 -1.02
N THR A 64 -6.56 10.59 -2.27
CA THR A 64 -5.56 10.01 -3.15
C THR A 64 -4.65 11.14 -3.62
N VAL A 65 -3.46 10.81 -4.13
CA VAL A 65 -2.56 11.84 -4.68
C VAL A 65 -3.21 12.58 -5.85
N GLY A 66 -4.05 11.90 -6.63
CA GLY A 66 -4.78 12.49 -7.77
C GLY A 66 -5.83 13.51 -7.34
N ASN A 67 -6.40 13.36 -6.15
CA ASN A 67 -7.50 14.20 -5.70
C ASN A 67 -7.03 15.32 -4.76
N ILE A 68 -5.72 15.47 -4.52
CA ILE A 68 -5.17 16.49 -3.62
C ILE A 68 -5.65 17.91 -3.97
N PRO A 69 -5.56 18.38 -5.24
CA PRO A 69 -5.99 19.73 -5.58
C PRO A 69 -7.47 19.97 -5.27
N GLU A 70 -8.30 18.96 -5.55
CA GLU A 70 -9.73 18.98 -5.25
C GLU A 70 -10.00 19.03 -3.74
N LYS A 71 -9.30 18.20 -2.95
CA LYS A 71 -9.41 18.16 -1.49
C LYS A 71 -8.99 19.48 -0.84
N ILE A 72 -7.94 20.12 -1.36
CA ILE A 72 -7.51 21.45 -0.91
C ILE A 72 -8.61 22.47 -1.21
N ALA A 73 -9.17 22.47 -2.44
CA ALA A 73 -10.23 23.39 -2.82
C ALA A 73 -11.50 23.23 -1.94
N GLN A 74 -11.90 21.99 -1.67
CA GLN A 74 -13.07 21.65 -0.85
C GLN A 74 -12.87 21.93 0.65
N GLY A 75 -11.63 21.97 1.13
CA GLY A 75 -11.34 22.09 2.57
C GLY A 75 -11.90 23.36 3.24
N GLY A 76 -12.19 24.42 2.48
CA GLY A 76 -12.86 25.62 3.03
C GLY A 76 -14.32 25.38 3.43
N ASN A 77 -14.98 24.39 2.82
CA ASN A 77 -16.36 24.01 3.11
C ASN A 77 -16.44 22.76 4.01
N ASP A 78 -15.32 22.28 4.56
CA ASP A 78 -15.30 21.14 5.48
C ASP A 78 -15.95 21.54 6.81
N PRO A 79 -17.11 20.97 7.19
CA PRO A 79 -17.83 21.34 8.40
C PRO A 79 -17.09 20.92 9.69
N LEU A 80 -16.14 19.97 9.59
CA LEU A 80 -15.39 19.47 10.75
C LEU A 80 -14.07 20.21 10.95
N SER A 81 -13.45 20.68 9.87
CA SER A 81 -12.15 21.35 9.92
C SER A 81 -12.00 22.30 8.72
N PRO A 82 -12.63 23.48 8.77
CA PRO A 82 -12.57 24.44 7.68
C PRO A 82 -11.15 24.99 7.54
N LEU A 83 -10.59 24.87 6.33
CA LEU A 83 -9.28 25.43 6.00
C LEU A 83 -9.41 26.89 5.58
N THR A 84 -8.56 27.77 6.12
CA THR A 84 -8.51 29.16 5.68
C THR A 84 -7.99 29.27 4.23
N PRO A 85 -8.27 30.36 3.50
CA PRO A 85 -7.69 30.59 2.18
C PRO A 85 -6.16 30.51 2.18
N GLU A 86 -5.50 31.00 3.22
CA GLU A 86 -4.04 31.00 3.37
C GLU A 86 -3.50 29.58 3.56
N GLN A 87 -4.18 28.77 4.39
CA GLN A 87 -3.82 27.36 4.56
C GLN A 87 -3.94 26.60 3.24
N ARG A 88 -5.04 26.79 2.50
CA ARG A 88 -5.24 26.16 1.20
C ARG A 88 -4.17 26.58 0.19
N ALA A 89 -3.82 27.86 0.15
CA ALA A 89 -2.77 28.36 -0.73
C ALA A 89 -1.40 27.75 -0.39
N SER A 90 -1.04 27.69 0.89
CA SER A 90 0.20 27.06 1.37
C SER A 90 0.27 25.57 1.03
N MET A 91 -0.82 24.84 1.22
CA MET A 91 -0.89 23.41 0.86
C MET A 91 -0.77 23.18 -0.65
N MET A 92 -1.37 24.06 -1.47
CA MET A 92 -1.27 24.00 -2.92
C MET A 92 0.16 24.32 -3.40
N GLU A 93 0.81 25.31 -2.78
CA GLU A 93 2.22 25.63 -3.05
C GLU A 93 3.12 24.43 -2.71
N HIS A 94 2.88 23.79 -1.57
CA HIS A 94 3.62 22.58 -1.17
C HIS A 94 3.41 21.43 -2.16
N TYR A 95 2.16 21.17 -2.56
CA TYR A 95 1.85 20.18 -3.60
C TYR A 95 2.61 20.47 -4.90
N ASN A 96 2.58 21.72 -5.38
CA ASN A 96 3.29 22.13 -6.59
C ASN A 96 4.81 21.96 -6.44
N ALA A 97 5.37 22.25 -5.27
CA ALA A 97 6.80 22.06 -4.99
C ALA A 97 7.20 20.57 -5.06
N ILE A 98 6.38 19.67 -4.50
CA ILE A 98 6.59 18.22 -4.61
C ILE A 98 6.50 17.80 -6.08
N MET A 99 5.44 18.17 -6.79
CA MET A 99 5.26 17.77 -8.19
C MET A 99 6.37 18.30 -9.10
N THR A 100 6.87 19.51 -8.85
CA THR A 100 8.02 20.08 -9.57
C THR A 100 9.30 19.27 -9.35
N ARG A 101 9.47 18.65 -8.17
CA ARG A 101 10.62 17.77 -7.87
C ARG A 101 10.47 16.37 -8.44
N LEU A 102 9.24 15.84 -8.52
CA LEU A 102 8.97 14.50 -9.06
C LEU A 102 8.97 14.48 -10.59
N LYS A 103 8.55 15.56 -11.25
CA LYS A 103 8.44 15.65 -12.72
C LYS A 103 9.75 15.32 -13.46
N PRO A 104 10.94 15.81 -13.05
CA PRO A 104 12.21 15.43 -13.68
C PRO A 104 12.56 13.93 -13.56
N GLN A 105 11.95 13.21 -12.61
CA GLN A 105 12.13 11.77 -12.44
C GLN A 105 11.16 10.95 -13.31
N GLY A 106 10.29 11.61 -14.09
CA GLY A 106 9.29 10.96 -14.94
C GLY A 106 7.90 10.85 -14.31
N TYR A 107 7.69 11.36 -13.09
CA TYR A 107 6.38 11.32 -12.45
C TYR A 107 5.41 12.28 -13.15
N ASP A 108 4.26 11.74 -13.50
CA ASP A 108 3.13 12.46 -14.10
C ASP A 108 1.95 12.48 -13.13
N PRO A 109 1.56 13.65 -12.59
CA PRO A 109 0.44 13.77 -11.65
C PRO A 109 -0.94 13.43 -12.27
N ALA A 110 -1.06 13.36 -13.60
CA ALA A 110 -2.31 12.95 -14.26
C ALA A 110 -2.44 11.42 -14.38
N PHE A 111 -1.32 10.70 -14.44
CA PHE A 111 -1.29 9.25 -14.67
C PHE A 111 -0.86 8.45 -13.43
N HIS A 112 0.24 8.84 -12.79
CA HIS A 112 0.87 8.05 -11.75
C HIS A 112 0.00 7.85 -10.49
N PRO A 113 -0.85 8.80 -10.05
CA PRO A 113 -1.76 8.53 -8.93
C PRO A 113 -2.78 7.42 -9.20
N GLN A 114 -3.25 7.29 -10.44
CA GLN A 114 -4.15 6.18 -10.80
C GLN A 114 -3.36 4.89 -10.95
N PHE A 115 -2.14 4.99 -11.46
CA PHE A 115 -1.23 3.86 -11.58
C PHE A 115 -0.82 3.30 -10.22
N THR A 116 -0.47 4.12 -9.23
CA THR A 116 -0.14 3.68 -7.87
C THR A 116 -1.30 2.92 -7.24
N GLU A 117 -2.52 3.45 -7.36
CA GLU A 117 -3.74 2.77 -6.91
C GLU A 117 -3.93 1.42 -7.62
N HIS A 118 -3.73 1.36 -8.94
CA HIS A 118 -3.79 0.10 -9.69
C HIS A 118 -2.75 -0.91 -9.20
N ILE A 119 -1.51 -0.47 -8.96
CA ILE A 119 -0.41 -1.31 -8.46
C ILE A 119 -0.73 -1.84 -7.06
N VAL A 120 -1.20 -0.99 -6.16
CA VAL A 120 -1.64 -1.37 -4.82
C VAL A 120 -2.80 -2.37 -4.89
N ASN A 121 -3.80 -2.15 -5.74
CA ASN A 121 -4.93 -3.07 -5.87
C ASN A 121 -4.52 -4.41 -6.50
N THR A 122 -3.55 -4.40 -7.41
CA THR A 122 -3.07 -5.61 -8.10
C THR A 122 -2.19 -6.47 -7.19
N TYR A 123 -1.18 -5.86 -6.58
CA TYR A 123 -0.15 -6.59 -5.85
C TYR A 123 -0.35 -6.56 -4.33
N GLY A 124 -1.20 -5.66 -3.82
CA GLY A 124 -1.45 -5.39 -2.40
C GLY A 124 -0.23 -4.90 -1.62
N ILE A 125 -0.47 -4.58 -0.36
CA ILE A 125 0.53 -4.01 0.54
C ILE A 125 1.01 -5.03 1.57
N LEU A 126 2.16 -4.77 2.18
CA LEU A 126 2.65 -5.53 3.32
C LEU A 126 1.83 -5.15 4.55
N ARG A 127 0.97 -6.07 5.02
CA ARG A 127 0.07 -5.83 6.16
C ARG A 127 0.78 -5.82 7.51
N GLU A 128 1.88 -6.54 7.59
CA GLU A 128 2.66 -6.70 8.80
C GLU A 128 4.11 -6.36 8.48
N ARG A 129 4.78 -5.73 9.45
CA ARG A 129 6.22 -5.61 9.39
C ARG A 129 6.79 -7.03 9.35
N PRO A 130 7.55 -7.41 8.31
CA PRO A 130 8.12 -8.75 8.21
C PRO A 130 8.89 -9.05 9.51
N ASP A 131 8.56 -10.19 10.10
CA ASP A 131 8.93 -10.51 11.47
C ASP A 131 10.45 -10.42 11.63
N THR A 132 10.85 -9.59 12.59
CA THR A 132 12.21 -9.05 12.76
C THR A 132 13.19 -10.09 13.34
N ALA A 133 13.35 -11.23 12.68
CA ALA A 133 14.27 -12.29 13.08
C ALA A 133 15.62 -12.25 12.31
N GLY A 134 15.87 -11.29 11.42
CA GLY A 134 17.12 -11.19 10.69
C GLY A 134 17.26 -9.96 9.79
N SER A 135 18.39 -9.89 9.09
CA SER A 135 18.91 -8.87 8.15
C SER A 135 17.95 -8.35 7.05
N GLU A 136 16.69 -8.78 7.04
CA GLU A 136 15.69 -8.39 6.04
C GLU A 136 15.22 -6.94 6.20
N LYS A 137 15.31 -6.34 7.39
CA LYS A 137 14.91 -4.94 7.62
C LYS A 137 15.73 -3.94 6.79
N ASP A 138 17.01 -4.22 6.62
CA ASP A 138 17.90 -3.43 5.76
C ASP A 138 17.61 -3.70 4.27
N THR A 139 17.15 -4.91 3.95
CA THR A 139 16.85 -5.33 2.57
C THR A 139 15.65 -4.57 1.99
N TYR A 140 14.59 -4.32 2.77
CA TYR A 140 13.45 -3.51 2.32
C TYR A 140 13.76 -2.01 2.17
N ASN A 141 14.90 -1.56 2.71
CA ASN A 141 15.40 -0.21 2.54
C ASN A 141 16.51 -0.13 1.48
N ASP A 142 16.89 -1.25 0.86
CA ASP A 142 17.90 -1.29 -0.18
C ASP A 142 17.27 -0.97 -1.55
N PRO A 143 17.60 0.18 -2.16
CA PRO A 143 17.09 0.56 -3.47
C PRO A 143 17.47 -0.42 -4.60
N ALA A 144 18.60 -1.12 -4.49
CA ALA A 144 19.04 -2.08 -5.50
C ALA A 144 18.15 -3.34 -5.45
N TYR A 145 17.90 -3.84 -4.25
CA TYR A 145 16.98 -4.95 -4.03
C TYR A 145 15.57 -4.62 -4.54
N LEU A 146 15.02 -3.46 -4.19
CA LEU A 146 13.67 -3.08 -4.64
C LEU A 146 13.56 -2.98 -6.17
N ARG A 147 14.61 -2.51 -6.85
CA ARG A 147 14.68 -2.53 -8.32
C ARG A 147 14.64 -3.95 -8.87
N GLU A 148 15.44 -4.86 -8.31
CA GLU A 148 15.46 -6.27 -8.71
C GLU A 148 14.09 -6.93 -8.51
N VAL A 149 13.39 -6.61 -7.40
CA VAL A 149 12.02 -7.10 -7.16
C VAL A 149 11.06 -6.62 -8.25
N ILE A 150 11.10 -5.34 -8.63
CA ILE A 150 10.27 -4.81 -9.71
C ILE A 150 10.55 -5.53 -11.03
N GLU A 151 11.82 -5.74 -11.37
CA GLU A 151 12.23 -6.37 -12.62
C GLU A 151 11.79 -7.85 -12.71
N ASN A 152 11.75 -8.56 -11.58
CA ASN A 152 11.34 -9.97 -11.53
C ASN A 152 9.82 -10.15 -11.45
N VAL A 153 9.11 -9.26 -10.76
CA VAL A 153 7.66 -9.42 -10.48
C VAL A 153 6.79 -8.71 -11.51
N VAL A 154 7.16 -7.50 -11.92
CA VAL A 154 6.29 -6.64 -12.71
C VAL A 154 6.39 -7.01 -14.19
N PRO A 155 5.27 -7.07 -14.95
CA PRO A 155 5.31 -7.22 -16.41
C PRO A 155 6.06 -6.07 -17.09
N VAL A 156 6.79 -6.37 -18.16
CA VAL A 156 7.68 -5.40 -18.86
C VAL A 156 6.99 -4.08 -19.18
N GLU A 157 5.71 -4.13 -19.57
CA GLU A 157 4.87 -2.97 -19.90
C GLU A 157 4.74 -1.94 -18.77
N LYS A 158 4.77 -2.39 -17.51
CA LYS A 158 4.57 -1.55 -16.31
C LYS A 158 5.86 -1.30 -15.53
N ARG A 159 6.98 -1.91 -15.93
CA ARG A 159 8.26 -1.82 -15.20
C ARG A 159 8.79 -0.39 -15.17
N ALA A 160 8.72 0.33 -16.29
CA ALA A 160 9.24 1.69 -16.38
C ALA A 160 8.55 2.60 -15.34
N ASP A 161 7.22 2.57 -15.29
CA ASP A 161 6.44 3.36 -14.35
C ASP A 161 6.69 2.93 -12.89
N CYS A 162 6.76 1.62 -12.61
CA CYS A 162 7.13 1.14 -11.26
C CYS A 162 8.52 1.61 -10.82
N LEU A 163 9.50 1.68 -11.73
CA LEU A 163 10.82 2.22 -11.44
C LEU A 163 10.76 3.74 -11.18
N VAL A 164 9.92 4.49 -11.88
CA VAL A 164 9.66 5.90 -11.58
C VAL A 164 9.12 6.05 -10.16
N LEU A 165 8.14 5.23 -9.75
CA LEU A 165 7.60 5.26 -8.38
C LEU A 165 8.70 5.03 -7.33
N LEU A 166 9.57 4.05 -7.56
CA LEU A 166 10.69 3.75 -6.67
C LEU A 166 11.68 4.92 -6.57
N VAL A 167 12.06 5.52 -7.70
CA VAL A 167 12.97 6.69 -7.73
C VAL A 167 12.34 7.89 -7.01
N CYS A 168 11.03 8.12 -7.21
CA CYS A 168 10.29 9.17 -6.52
C CYS A 168 10.27 8.94 -5.00
N LEU A 169 10.01 7.70 -4.56
CA LEU A 169 10.02 7.35 -3.14
C LEU A 169 11.40 7.56 -2.52
N GLN A 170 12.47 7.16 -3.20
CA GLN A 170 13.85 7.40 -2.75
C GLN A 170 14.18 8.89 -2.64
N MET A 171 13.77 9.69 -3.62
CA MET A 171 13.96 11.13 -3.59
C MET A 171 13.29 11.77 -2.39
N LEU A 172 12.03 11.42 -2.12
CA LEU A 172 11.31 11.94 -0.95
C LEU A 172 11.88 11.42 0.37
N SER A 173 12.34 10.17 0.41
CA SER A 173 13.04 9.57 1.56
C SER A 173 14.35 10.24 1.91
N LYS A 174 15.14 10.63 0.91
CA LYS A 174 16.35 11.43 1.15
C LYS A 174 16.02 12.84 1.63
N ALA A 175 14.91 13.41 1.15
CA ALA A 175 14.51 14.76 1.51
C ALA A 175 13.97 14.86 2.95
N ASP A 176 13.25 13.85 3.43
CA ASP A 176 12.68 13.83 4.78
C ASP A 176 13.53 13.05 5.82
N GLY A 177 14.57 12.35 5.37
CA GLY A 177 15.47 11.56 6.22
C GLY A 177 14.83 10.28 6.79
N LYS A 178 13.68 9.84 6.27
CA LYS A 178 12.95 8.66 6.74
C LYS A 178 13.28 7.43 5.87
N PRO A 179 13.21 6.20 6.42
CA PRO A 179 13.36 4.97 5.63
C PRO A 179 12.36 4.90 4.48
N LEU A 180 12.63 4.09 3.44
CA LEU A 180 11.74 3.94 2.28
C LEU A 180 10.37 3.43 2.70
N PHE A 181 10.33 2.41 3.55
CA PHE A 181 9.10 1.85 4.11
C PHE A 181 8.89 2.33 5.54
N ILE A 182 7.73 2.93 5.78
CA ILE A 182 7.30 3.43 7.09
C ILE A 182 6.06 2.63 7.50
N TRP A 183 6.19 1.87 8.59
CA TRP A 183 5.13 1.03 9.13
C TRP A 183 4.13 1.87 9.95
#